data_AF-Q0CBP8-F1
#
_entry.id   AF-Q0CBP8-F1
#
_cell.length_a   1.000
_cell.length_b   1.000
_cell.length_c   1.000
_cell.angle_alpha   90.00
_cell.angle_beta   90.00
_cell.angle_gamma   90.00
#
_symmetry.space_group_name_H-M   'P 1'
#
loop_
_entity.id
_entity.type
_entity.pdbx_description
1 polymer ?
#
loop_
_entity_poly.entity_id
_entity_poly.type
_entity_poly.pdbx_seq_one_letter_code
_entity_poly.pdbx_strand_id
1 'polypeptide(L)'
;MAENQKYWTILVMASLPHSVKFPEQQAYDDEVDKLQITMVRLITIGLLRSWHGFQSLKSHIDYLFTNGAEIFNPLLHNDLLLDDEVCSQSLKFSWIVNTLYEVHSMIEQNIIAWDNYLDHFIRPSLDKGQVWTEADKDKLCGKIERCNEMRNKLRYMQNGFKDQRSRALALREGVFLASSILGARASTRLGENVQLLTFVSIFYLPLSFCTSLWSTTNEFSYKALACTMVSVSAATYLVVFNLRYIVGIIHGKYLRWKRTAINQMKQEYRQPWRRIADSLERSLSRAGRGESEPSEWWIVVYYVLKLLEKGGLRNAGRHQATVESRS
;
A
#
# COMPACT_ATOMS: atom_id res chain seq x y z
N MET A 1 -11.20 6.38 -37.50
CA MET A 1 -9.89 6.82 -37.98
C MET A 1 -8.84 6.03 -37.23
N ALA A 2 -8.23 5.04 -37.90
CA ALA A 2 -7.19 4.21 -37.30
C ALA A 2 -5.91 5.03 -37.23
N GLU A 3 -5.50 5.38 -36.00
CA GLU A 3 -4.25 6.06 -35.73
C GLU A 3 -3.09 5.15 -36.16
N ASN A 4 -2.23 5.67 -37.02
CA ASN A 4 -1.07 4.97 -37.57
C ASN A 4 -0.08 4.70 -36.42
N GLN A 5 -0.18 3.53 -35.77
CA GLN A 5 0.68 3.15 -34.66
C GLN A 5 2.14 3.05 -35.16
N LYS A 6 2.89 4.14 -35.00
CA LYS A 6 4.35 4.13 -35.16
C LYS A 6 4.94 3.33 -34.00
N TYR A 7 5.18 2.05 -34.23
CA TYR A 7 5.94 1.23 -33.29
C TYR A 7 7.36 1.79 -33.13
N TRP A 8 7.77 2.03 -31.89
CA TRP A 8 9.12 2.49 -31.57
C TRP A 8 10.07 1.29 -31.52
N THR A 9 10.87 1.10 -32.56
CA THR A 9 11.94 0.10 -32.51
C THR A 9 13.19 0.73 -31.89
N ILE A 10 13.42 0.44 -30.61
CA ILE A 10 14.63 0.83 -29.91
C ILE A 10 15.61 -0.35 -29.98
N LEU A 11 16.74 -0.16 -30.65
CA LEU A 11 17.78 -1.19 -30.72
C LEU A 11 18.52 -1.25 -29.37
N VAL A 12 18.44 -2.41 -28.71
CA VAL A 12 19.27 -2.73 -27.55
C VAL A 12 20.40 -3.63 -28.02
N MET A 13 21.62 -3.14 -27.87
CA MET A 13 22.82 -3.96 -28.00
C MET A 13 22.93 -4.78 -26.72
N ALA A 14 22.25 -5.92 -26.68
CA ALA A 14 22.37 -6.82 -25.53
C ALA A 14 23.83 -7.31 -25.44
N SER A 15 24.45 -7.17 -24.26
CA SER A 15 25.73 -7.83 -24.02
C SER A 15 25.48 -9.32 -24.01
N LEU A 16 26.09 -10.05 -24.95
CA LEU A 16 26.05 -11.51 -24.94
C LEU A 16 26.63 -12.01 -23.60
N PRO A 17 25.89 -12.84 -22.83
CA PRO A 17 26.44 -13.49 -21.67
C PRO A 17 27.58 -14.41 -22.13
N HIS A 18 28.65 -14.44 -21.34
CA HIS A 18 29.93 -15.10 -21.60
C HIS A 18 29.88 -16.30 -22.56
N SER A 19 30.85 -16.32 -23.49
CA SER A 19 31.37 -17.51 -24.21
C SER A 19 30.71 -17.97 -25.53
N VAL A 20 30.29 -17.07 -26.41
CA VAL A 20 30.25 -17.45 -27.84
C VAL A 20 31.69 -17.42 -28.36
N LYS A 21 32.35 -18.58 -28.40
CA LYS A 21 33.55 -18.76 -29.21
C LYS A 21 33.09 -18.57 -30.66
N PHE A 22 33.49 -17.46 -31.28
CA PHE A 22 33.38 -17.34 -32.73
C PHE A 22 34.18 -18.49 -33.35
N PRO A 23 33.59 -19.28 -34.28
CA PRO A 23 34.32 -20.35 -34.92
C PRO A 23 35.60 -19.78 -35.54
N GLU A 24 36.67 -20.54 -35.36
CA GLU A 24 38.03 -20.22 -35.75
C GLU A 24 38.07 -19.55 -37.13
N GLN A 25 38.57 -18.32 -37.12
CA GLN A 25 38.47 -17.36 -38.21
C GLN A 25 39.41 -17.78 -39.35
N GLN A 26 38.97 -18.75 -40.15
CA GLN A 26 39.62 -19.10 -41.40
C GLN A 26 39.42 -17.96 -42.40
N ALA A 27 40.57 -17.45 -42.85
CA ALA A 27 40.83 -16.57 -43.97
C ALA A 27 39.62 -16.25 -44.86
N TYR A 28 39.13 -15.01 -44.74
CA TYR A 28 38.44 -14.34 -45.83
C TYR A 28 39.43 -13.30 -46.38
N ASP A 29 40.09 -13.70 -47.47
CA ASP A 29 40.79 -12.78 -48.37
C ASP A 29 39.75 -11.99 -49.19
N ASP A 30 40.21 -10.85 -49.69
CA ASP A 30 39.57 -9.83 -50.56
C ASP A 30 38.75 -8.70 -49.89
N GLU A 31 39.35 -7.50 -49.96
CA GLU A 31 38.79 -6.12 -50.00
C GLU A 31 37.61 -5.71 -49.10
N VAL A 32 37.30 -6.47 -48.04
CA VAL A 32 36.36 -6.06 -47.00
C VAL A 32 37.13 -5.45 -45.83
N ASP A 33 36.84 -4.19 -45.47
CA ASP A 33 37.33 -3.53 -44.24
C ASP A 33 37.42 -4.59 -43.10
N LYS A 34 38.60 -4.73 -42.46
CA LYS A 34 38.87 -5.71 -41.37
C LYS A 34 37.65 -5.86 -40.45
N LEU A 35 37.30 -7.09 -40.05
CA LEU A 35 36.08 -7.40 -39.30
C LEU A 35 35.79 -6.41 -38.15
N GLN A 36 36.81 -6.00 -37.39
CA GLN A 36 36.65 -5.01 -36.30
C GLN A 36 36.18 -3.64 -36.81
N ILE A 37 36.71 -3.15 -37.93
CA ILE A 37 36.33 -1.87 -38.56
C ILE A 37 34.87 -1.92 -39.03
N THR A 38 34.43 -3.07 -39.55
CA THR A 38 33.05 -3.30 -39.99
C THR A 38 32.09 -3.41 -38.80
N MET A 39 32.48 -4.12 -37.74
CA MET A 39 31.68 -4.25 -36.51
C MET A 39 31.51 -2.91 -35.79
N VAL A 40 32.58 -2.12 -35.64
CA VAL A 40 32.48 -0.77 -35.06
C VAL A 40 31.53 0.08 -35.88
N ARG A 41 31.58 0.01 -37.22
CA ARG A 41 30.64 0.74 -38.10
C ARG A 41 29.18 0.35 -37.82
N LEU A 42 28.89 -0.95 -37.69
CA LEU A 42 27.54 -1.43 -37.39
C LEU A 42 27.07 -0.95 -36.02
N ILE A 43 27.96 -0.98 -35.00
CA ILE A 43 27.68 -0.47 -33.67
C ILE A 43 27.42 1.05 -33.71
N THR A 44 28.21 1.83 -34.45
CA THR A 44 27.98 3.27 -34.61
C THR A 44 26.59 3.55 -35.19
N ILE A 45 26.19 2.80 -36.23
CA ILE A 45 24.86 2.93 -36.85
C ILE A 45 23.76 2.54 -35.87
N GLY A 46 23.97 1.45 -35.10
CA GLY A 46 23.04 1.00 -34.07
C GLY A 46 22.83 2.06 -32.98
N LEU A 47 23.91 2.57 -32.40
CA LEU A 47 23.88 3.62 -31.39
C LEU A 47 23.22 4.91 -31.90
N LEU A 48 23.51 5.31 -33.14
CA LEU A 48 22.87 6.48 -33.76
C LEU A 48 21.35 6.29 -33.91
N ARG A 49 20.91 5.13 -34.37
CA ARG A 49 19.47 4.81 -34.48
C ARG A 49 18.79 4.76 -33.13
N SER A 50 19.41 4.14 -32.12
CA SER A 50 18.90 4.12 -30.75
C SER A 50 18.79 5.54 -30.20
N TRP A 51 19.79 6.39 -30.42
CA TRP A 51 19.75 7.78 -30.00
C TRP A 51 18.58 8.55 -30.61
N HIS A 52 18.34 8.42 -31.92
CA HIS A 52 17.17 9.04 -32.57
C HIS A 52 15.83 8.50 -32.02
N GLY A 53 15.73 7.19 -31.78
CA GLY A 53 14.54 6.57 -31.20
C GLY A 53 14.23 7.11 -29.81
N PHE A 54 15.25 7.17 -28.95
CA PHE A 54 15.12 7.73 -27.61
C PHE A 54 14.83 9.23 -27.61
N GLN A 55 15.43 10.01 -28.52
CA GLN A 55 15.14 11.43 -28.63
C GLN A 55 13.68 11.69 -28.98
N SER A 56 13.14 10.89 -29.90
CA SER A 56 11.73 10.99 -30.28
C SER A 56 10.78 10.56 -29.15
N LEU A 57 11.13 9.50 -28.42
CA LEU A 57 10.42 9.10 -27.20
C LEU A 57 10.46 10.20 -26.14
N LYS A 58 11.61 10.85 -25.94
CA LYS A 58 11.75 11.98 -25.03
C LYS A 58 10.79 13.11 -25.40
N SER A 59 10.76 13.51 -26.67
CA SER A 59 9.83 14.53 -27.16
C SER A 59 8.36 14.13 -26.98
N HIS A 60 8.03 12.85 -27.15
CA HIS A 60 6.67 12.36 -26.91
C HIS A 60 6.28 12.42 -25.42
N ILE A 61 7.19 11.99 -24.53
CA ILE A 61 6.99 12.08 -23.09
C ILE A 61 6.88 13.56 -22.65
N ASP A 62 7.74 14.42 -23.18
CA ASP A 62 7.67 15.87 -22.95
C ASP A 62 6.33 16.43 -23.44
N TYR A 63 5.80 16.00 -24.58
CA TYR A 63 4.45 16.40 -25.02
C TYR A 63 3.36 15.90 -24.06
N LEU A 64 3.46 14.68 -23.52
CA LEU A 64 2.52 14.17 -22.52
C LEU A 64 2.54 14.98 -21.22
N PHE A 65 3.70 15.56 -20.87
CA PHE A 65 3.84 16.54 -19.79
C PHE A 65 3.38 17.96 -20.19
N THR A 66 3.63 18.38 -21.44
CA THR A 66 3.41 19.76 -21.95
C THR A 66 1.97 20.01 -22.38
N ASN A 67 1.19 18.97 -22.70
CA ASN A 67 -0.27 19.05 -22.63
C ASN A 67 -0.74 19.46 -21.21
N GLY A 68 0.12 19.38 -20.20
CA GLY A 68 0.00 20.02 -18.90
C GLY A 68 0.48 21.47 -18.87
N ALA A 69 0.21 22.30 -19.88
CA ALA A 69 0.20 23.77 -19.70
C ALA A 69 -0.74 24.19 -18.54
N GLU A 70 -1.67 23.29 -18.21
CA GLU A 70 -2.51 23.22 -17.02
C GLU A 70 -1.73 23.22 -15.70
N ILE A 71 -0.51 22.67 -15.65
CA ILE A 71 0.31 22.62 -14.43
C ILE A 71 0.63 24.03 -13.91
N PHE A 72 0.82 24.99 -14.82
CA PHE A 72 1.12 26.39 -14.48
C PHE A 72 -0.11 27.28 -14.38
N ASN A 73 -1.30 26.75 -14.70
CA ASN A 73 -2.57 27.46 -14.51
C ASN A 73 -3.22 26.95 -13.22
N PRO A 74 -3.36 27.76 -12.17
CA PRO A 74 -3.86 27.30 -10.87
C PRO A 74 -5.27 26.69 -10.93
N LEU A 75 -6.11 27.07 -11.90
CA LEU A 75 -7.45 26.52 -12.06
C LEU A 75 -7.43 25.13 -12.71
N LEU A 76 -6.58 24.92 -13.72
CA LEU A 76 -6.44 23.63 -14.40
C LEU A 76 -5.50 22.68 -13.65
N HIS A 77 -4.65 23.21 -12.77
CA HIS A 77 -3.77 22.44 -11.90
C HIS A 77 -4.54 21.58 -10.91
N ASN A 78 -5.67 22.08 -10.38
CA ASN A 78 -6.52 21.28 -9.50
C ASN A 78 -7.07 20.06 -10.24
N ASP A 79 -7.61 20.22 -11.45
CA ASP A 79 -8.14 19.10 -12.23
C ASP A 79 -7.06 18.07 -12.60
N LEU A 80 -5.78 18.48 -12.67
CA LEU A 80 -4.65 17.58 -12.90
C LEU A 80 -4.22 16.80 -11.64
N LEU A 81 -4.44 17.36 -10.45
CA LEU A 81 -4.20 16.69 -9.16
C LEU A 81 -5.34 15.75 -8.76
N LEU A 82 -6.53 15.98 -9.30
CA LEU A 82 -7.72 15.19 -9.04
C LEU A 82 -7.79 14.03 -10.02
N ASP A 83 -7.70 12.83 -9.48
CA ASP A 83 -7.92 11.63 -10.27
C ASP A 83 -9.43 11.43 -10.49
N ASP A 84 -9.81 11.03 -11.71
CA ASP A 84 -11.18 10.57 -12.01
C ASP A 84 -11.45 9.22 -11.35
N GLU A 85 -12.70 8.74 -11.36
CA GLU A 85 -13.07 7.46 -10.74
C GLU A 85 -12.29 6.25 -11.30
N VAL A 86 -11.74 6.36 -12.51
CA VAL A 86 -10.95 5.32 -13.19
C VAL A 86 -9.44 5.47 -12.95
N CYS A 87 -9.03 6.48 -12.18
CA CYS A 87 -7.64 6.79 -11.85
C CYS A 87 -6.72 7.05 -13.07
N SER A 88 -7.25 7.70 -14.11
CA SER A 88 -6.58 7.90 -15.39
C SER A 88 -5.28 8.69 -15.27
N GLN A 89 -5.20 9.70 -14.38
CA GLN A 89 -3.99 10.51 -14.20
C GLN A 89 -2.92 9.73 -13.44
N SER A 90 -3.32 9.00 -12.39
CA SER A 90 -2.40 8.12 -11.66
C SER A 90 -1.85 7.02 -12.56
N LEU A 91 -2.68 6.40 -13.41
CA LEU A 91 -2.27 5.41 -14.38
C LEU A 91 -1.32 6.00 -15.43
N LYS A 92 -1.61 7.21 -15.94
CA LYS A 92 -0.75 7.92 -16.88
C LYS A 92 0.64 8.16 -16.31
N PHE A 93 0.75 8.73 -15.10
CA PHE A 93 2.06 8.97 -14.48
C PHE A 93 2.77 7.67 -14.10
N SER A 94 2.03 6.63 -13.70
CA SER A 94 2.59 5.29 -13.46
C SER A 94 3.22 4.70 -14.71
N TRP A 95 2.53 4.79 -15.85
CA TRP A 95 3.06 4.37 -17.15
C TRP A 95 4.33 5.16 -17.51
N ILE A 96 4.31 6.49 -17.40
CA ILE A 96 5.47 7.35 -17.69
C ILE A 96 6.67 6.95 -16.81
N VAL A 97 6.47 6.76 -15.50
CA VAL A 97 7.54 6.36 -14.57
C VAL A 97 8.15 5.03 -14.96
N ASN A 98 7.32 4.03 -15.29
CA ASN A 98 7.78 2.71 -15.68
C ASN A 98 8.51 2.74 -17.02
N THR A 99 7.97 3.42 -18.02
CA THR A 99 8.64 3.58 -19.32
C THR A 99 9.98 4.28 -19.18
N LEU A 100 10.07 5.36 -18.40
CA LEU A 100 11.33 6.07 -18.16
C LEU A 100 12.36 5.22 -17.42
N TYR A 101 11.92 4.34 -16.52
CA TYR A 101 12.80 3.39 -15.84
C TYR A 101 13.40 2.37 -16.82
N GLU A 102 12.57 1.75 -17.65
CA GLU A 102 13.02 0.78 -18.64
C GLU A 102 13.97 1.42 -19.66
N VAL A 103 13.63 2.61 -20.17
CA VAL A 103 14.49 3.35 -21.12
C VAL A 103 15.84 3.70 -20.50
N HIS A 104 15.87 4.10 -19.23
CA HIS A 104 17.10 4.38 -18.52
C HIS A 104 18.02 3.15 -18.45
N SER A 105 17.43 1.98 -18.13
CA SER A 105 18.12 0.68 -18.10
C SER A 105 18.62 0.27 -19.50
N MET A 106 17.80 0.43 -20.54
CA MET A 106 18.17 0.12 -21.93
C MET A 106 19.36 0.97 -22.41
N ILE A 107 19.39 2.26 -22.08
CA ILE A 107 20.52 3.14 -22.41
C ILE A 107 21.77 2.71 -21.65
N GLU A 108 21.63 2.35 -20.37
CA GLU A 108 22.74 1.85 -19.56
C GLU A 108 23.37 0.59 -20.17
N GLN A 109 22.53 -0.37 -20.57
CA GLN A 109 22.96 -1.60 -21.22
C GLN A 109 23.69 -1.32 -22.54
N ASN A 110 23.18 -0.39 -23.37
CA ASN A 110 23.84 -0.01 -24.62
C ASN A 110 25.23 0.60 -24.40
N ILE A 111 25.39 1.41 -23.36
CA ILE A 111 26.66 2.02 -22.99
C ILE A 111 27.64 0.94 -22.50
N ILE A 112 27.19 0.07 -21.58
CA ILE A 112 28.00 -1.03 -21.05
C ILE A 112 28.42 -1.99 -22.17
N ALA A 113 27.53 -2.31 -23.11
CA ALA A 113 27.83 -3.18 -24.24
C ALA A 113 28.93 -2.60 -25.13
N TRP A 114 28.91 -1.29 -25.40
CA TRP A 114 29.99 -0.62 -26.14
C TRP A 114 31.30 -0.61 -25.36
N ASP A 115 31.27 -0.25 -24.07
CA ASP A 115 32.47 -0.21 -23.23
C ASP A 115 33.13 -1.60 -23.13
N ASN A 116 32.32 -2.65 -22.93
CA ASN A 116 32.79 -4.02 -22.93
C ASN A 116 33.38 -4.44 -24.28
N TYR A 117 32.76 -4.05 -25.39
CA TYR A 117 33.27 -4.35 -26.73
C TYR A 117 34.63 -3.68 -26.98
N LEU A 118 34.77 -2.40 -26.60
CA LEU A 118 36.00 -1.65 -26.71
C LEU A 118 37.13 -2.27 -25.89
N ASP A 119 36.85 -2.61 -24.63
CA ASP A 119 37.86 -3.11 -23.69
C ASP A 119 38.28 -4.56 -23.96
N HIS A 120 37.35 -5.44 -24.36
CA HIS A 120 37.63 -6.87 -24.50
C HIS A 120 38.03 -7.29 -25.92
N PHE A 121 37.58 -6.57 -26.96
CA PHE A 121 37.81 -6.96 -28.35
C PHE A 121 38.73 -5.99 -29.09
N ILE A 122 38.53 -4.68 -28.94
CA ILE A 122 39.29 -3.69 -29.70
C ILE A 122 40.68 -3.45 -29.10
N ARG A 123 40.78 -3.06 -27.81
CA ARG A 123 42.06 -2.75 -27.16
C ARG A 123 43.07 -3.91 -27.25
N PRO A 124 42.71 -5.17 -26.93
CA PRO A 124 43.65 -6.28 -27.02
C PRO A 124 44.10 -6.59 -28.45
N SER A 125 43.26 -6.30 -29.46
CA SER A 125 43.62 -6.49 -30.87
C SER A 125 44.57 -5.42 -31.41
N LEU A 126 44.61 -4.25 -30.76
CA LEU A 126 45.55 -3.18 -31.06
C LEU A 126 46.91 -3.44 -30.40
N ASP A 127 46.90 -3.95 -29.16
CA ASP A 127 48.12 -4.25 -28.38
C ASP A 127 48.85 -5.52 -28.84
N LYS A 128 48.12 -6.55 -29.30
CA LYS A 128 48.70 -7.84 -29.71
C LYS A 128 49.30 -7.86 -31.12
N GLY A 129 49.56 -6.71 -31.74
CA GLY A 129 50.36 -6.64 -32.96
C GLY A 129 49.78 -7.39 -34.17
N GLN A 130 48.45 -7.42 -34.32
CA GLN A 130 47.87 -7.72 -35.64
C GLN A 130 48.50 -6.76 -36.65
N VAL A 131 48.82 -7.20 -37.87
CA VAL A 131 49.44 -6.32 -38.89
C VAL A 131 48.40 -5.29 -39.33
N TRP A 132 48.37 -4.18 -38.60
CA TRP A 132 47.56 -3.00 -38.88
C TRP A 132 48.39 -2.02 -39.67
N THR A 133 47.96 -1.71 -40.89
CA THR A 133 48.48 -0.56 -41.64
C THR A 133 48.16 0.71 -40.85
N GLU A 134 49.03 1.72 -40.89
CA GLU A 134 48.78 3.01 -40.21
C GLU A 134 47.46 3.66 -40.67
N ALA A 135 47.08 3.50 -41.95
CA ALA A 135 45.79 3.94 -42.47
C ALA A 135 44.58 3.21 -41.85
N ASP A 136 44.72 1.92 -41.51
CA ASP A 136 43.65 1.15 -40.86
C ASP A 136 43.47 1.57 -39.40
N LYS A 137 44.59 1.85 -38.70
CA LYS A 137 44.57 2.35 -37.33
C LYS A 137 43.87 3.70 -37.25
N ASP A 138 44.20 4.61 -38.17
CA ASP A 138 43.58 5.94 -38.25
C ASP A 138 42.06 5.85 -38.52
N LYS A 139 41.67 5.02 -39.51
CA LYS A 139 40.24 4.71 -39.77
C LYS A 139 39.51 4.15 -38.54
N LEU A 140 40.15 3.24 -37.81
CA LEU A 140 39.56 2.61 -36.63
C LEU A 140 39.43 3.62 -35.48
N CYS A 141 40.48 4.42 -35.21
CA CYS A 141 40.47 5.48 -34.21
C CYS A 141 39.36 6.49 -34.47
N GLY A 142 39.21 6.98 -35.71
CA GLY A 142 38.13 7.91 -36.07
C GLY A 142 36.73 7.32 -35.87
N LYS A 143 36.53 6.01 -36.12
CA LYS A 143 35.25 5.34 -35.85
C LYS A 143 34.99 5.14 -34.36
N ILE A 144 36.02 4.81 -33.58
CA ILE A 144 35.94 4.68 -32.11
C ILE A 144 35.57 6.03 -31.49
N GLU A 145 36.19 7.12 -31.94
CA GLU A 145 35.88 8.48 -31.48
C GLU A 145 34.41 8.83 -31.74
N ARG A 146 33.90 8.51 -32.93
CA ARG A 146 32.49 8.71 -33.27
C ARG A 146 31.52 7.89 -32.41
N CYS A 147 31.87 6.65 -32.08
CA CYS A 147 31.11 5.86 -31.11
C CYS A 147 31.15 6.46 -29.71
N ASN A 148 32.30 6.96 -29.26
CA ASN A 148 32.46 7.61 -27.96
C ASN A 148 31.65 8.91 -27.87
N GLU A 149 31.59 9.69 -28.95
CA GLU A 149 30.71 10.86 -29.05
C GLU A 149 29.23 10.45 -28.89
N MET A 150 28.81 9.39 -29.57
CA MET A 150 27.44 8.88 -29.47
C MET A 150 27.11 8.32 -28.07
N ARG A 151 28.06 7.61 -27.46
CA ARG A 151 27.99 7.15 -26.07
C ARG A 151 27.78 8.32 -25.11
N ASN A 152 28.53 9.41 -25.29
CA ASN A 152 28.38 10.61 -24.45
C ASN A 152 27.01 11.27 -24.64
N LYS A 153 26.50 11.33 -25.88
CA LYS A 153 25.13 11.80 -26.18
C LYS A 153 24.06 10.94 -25.51
N LEU A 154 24.20 9.61 -25.55
CA LEU A 154 23.30 8.69 -24.84
C LEU A 154 23.37 8.88 -23.32
N ARG A 155 24.55 9.06 -22.75
CA ARG A 155 24.74 9.31 -21.32
C ARG A 155 24.10 10.63 -20.87
N TYR A 156 24.24 11.69 -21.66
CA TYR A 156 23.56 12.96 -21.41
C TYR A 156 22.03 12.79 -21.40
N MET A 157 21.50 12.06 -22.37
CA MET A 157 20.08 11.77 -22.47
C MET A 157 19.57 10.89 -21.32
N GLN A 158 20.37 9.91 -20.88
CA GLN A 158 20.08 9.07 -19.71
C GLN A 158 19.87 9.90 -18.44
N ASN A 159 20.72 10.90 -18.22
CA ASN A 159 20.57 11.85 -17.10
C ASN A 159 19.29 12.69 -17.25
N GLY A 160 18.96 13.11 -18.47
CA GLY A 160 17.70 13.80 -18.76
C GLY A 160 16.46 12.97 -18.42
N PHE A 161 16.47 11.68 -18.76
CA PHE A 161 15.38 10.77 -18.40
C PHE A 161 15.28 10.53 -16.90
N LYS A 162 16.41 10.52 -16.18
CA LYS A 162 16.42 10.41 -14.71
C LYS A 162 15.72 11.61 -14.05
N ASP A 163 15.99 12.82 -14.53
CA ASP A 163 15.30 14.04 -14.07
C ASP A 163 13.80 14.01 -14.40
N GLN A 164 13.43 13.68 -15.64
CA GLN A 164 12.02 13.51 -16.04
C GLN A 164 11.30 12.48 -15.19
N ARG A 165 11.96 11.37 -14.84
CA ARG A 165 11.40 10.33 -13.96
C ARG A 165 11.16 10.84 -12.56
N SER A 166 12.11 11.59 -12.00
CA SER A 166 11.96 12.21 -10.68
C SER A 166 10.75 13.15 -10.65
N ARG A 167 10.55 13.93 -11.72
CA ARG A 167 9.38 14.82 -11.86
C ARG A 167 8.08 14.03 -11.98
N ALA A 168 8.06 12.98 -12.79
CA ALA A 168 6.91 12.08 -12.93
C ALA A 168 6.52 11.43 -11.59
N LEU A 169 7.51 10.98 -10.81
CA LEU A 169 7.32 10.39 -9.50
C LEU A 169 6.69 11.38 -8.52
N ALA A 170 7.23 12.60 -8.44
CA ALA A 170 6.68 13.65 -7.58
C ALA A 170 5.23 14.00 -7.94
N LEU A 171 4.92 14.08 -9.24
CA LEU A 171 3.55 14.32 -9.73
C LEU A 171 2.61 13.15 -9.36
N ARG A 172 3.04 11.92 -9.57
CA ARG A 172 2.26 10.72 -9.20
C ARG A 172 1.94 10.69 -7.71
N GLU A 173 2.93 10.98 -6.87
CA GLU A 173 2.75 11.05 -5.42
C GLU A 173 1.83 12.20 -5.02
N GLY A 174 1.94 13.36 -5.67
CA GLY A 174 1.04 14.50 -5.49
C GLY A 174 -0.42 14.16 -5.79
N VAL A 175 -0.69 13.52 -6.94
CA VAL A 175 -2.04 13.06 -7.33
C VAL A 175 -2.57 12.04 -6.32
N PHE A 176 -1.77 11.03 -5.95
CA PHE A 176 -2.21 10.01 -5.00
C PHE A 176 -2.53 10.60 -3.62
N LEU A 177 -1.69 11.52 -3.14
CA LEU A 177 -1.91 12.21 -1.88
C LEU A 177 -3.19 13.05 -1.94
N ALA A 178 -3.41 13.82 -3.00
CA ALA A 178 -4.62 14.62 -3.20
C ALA A 178 -5.88 13.74 -3.21
N SER A 179 -5.88 12.66 -3.99
CA SER A 179 -7.00 11.71 -4.07
C SER A 179 -7.26 11.02 -2.72
N SER A 180 -6.22 10.68 -1.97
CA SER A 180 -6.37 10.09 -0.63
C SER A 180 -7.04 11.07 0.36
N ILE A 181 -6.68 12.35 0.30
CA ILE A 181 -7.27 13.41 1.15
C ILE A 181 -8.73 13.61 0.77
N LEU A 182 -9.07 13.59 -0.51
CA LEU A 182 -10.46 13.67 -0.95
C LEU A 182 -11.28 12.45 -0.54
N GLY A 183 -10.74 11.25 -0.71
CA GLY A 183 -11.35 10.02 -0.22
C GLY A 183 -11.61 10.09 1.29
N ALA A 184 -10.65 10.61 2.05
CA ALA A 184 -10.81 10.84 3.49
C ALA A 184 -11.93 11.84 3.79
N ARG A 185 -11.97 12.99 3.10
CA ARG A 185 -13.04 14.00 3.26
C ARG A 185 -14.42 13.45 2.91
N ALA A 186 -14.53 12.68 1.82
CA ALA A 186 -15.77 12.04 1.41
C ALA A 186 -16.25 11.04 2.48
N SER A 187 -15.34 10.23 3.02
CA SER A 187 -15.62 9.31 4.12
C SER A 187 -16.05 10.03 5.40
N THR A 188 -15.41 11.15 5.76
CA THR A 188 -15.82 11.98 6.90
C THR A 188 -17.22 12.53 6.70
N ARG A 189 -17.54 13.09 5.53
CA ARG A 189 -18.89 13.60 5.23
C ARG A 189 -19.94 12.49 5.28
N LEU A 190 -19.62 11.29 4.80
CA LEU A 190 -20.50 10.13 4.93
C LEU A 190 -20.69 9.74 6.40
N GLY A 191 -19.63 9.77 7.20
CA GLY A 191 -19.68 9.54 8.65
C GLY A 191 -20.55 10.56 9.38
N GLU A 192 -20.43 11.84 9.03
CA GLU A 192 -21.27 12.92 9.56
C GLU A 192 -22.76 12.71 9.19
N ASN A 193 -23.04 12.33 7.94
CA ASN A 193 -24.40 12.03 7.49
C ASN A 193 -25.01 10.85 8.26
N VAL A 194 -24.25 9.77 8.44
CA VAL A 194 -24.68 8.60 9.23
C VAL A 194 -24.90 8.98 10.69
N GLN A 195 -24.03 9.82 11.25
CA GLN A 195 -24.16 10.29 12.62
C GLN A 195 -25.44 11.12 12.81
N LEU A 196 -25.74 12.03 11.88
CA LEU A 196 -26.96 12.84 11.94
C LEU A 196 -28.21 11.98 11.82
N LEU A 197 -28.22 11.00 10.92
CA LEU A 197 -29.31 10.03 10.80
C LEU A 197 -29.49 9.24 12.10
N THR A 198 -28.39 8.76 12.69
CA THR A 198 -28.43 8.00 13.94
C THR A 198 -28.98 8.84 15.09
N PHE A 199 -28.62 10.12 15.18
CA PHE A 199 -29.21 11.02 16.19
C PHE A 199 -30.72 11.17 16.01
N VAL A 200 -31.20 11.36 14.78
CA VAL A 200 -32.65 11.43 14.50
C VAL A 200 -33.35 10.12 14.89
N SER A 201 -32.79 8.96 14.55
CA SER A 201 -33.35 7.65 14.90
C SER A 201 -33.42 7.41 16.41
N ILE A 202 -32.40 7.84 17.16
CA ILE A 202 -32.36 7.74 18.63
C ILE A 202 -33.51 8.52 19.27
N PHE A 203 -33.90 9.68 18.71
CA PHE A 203 -35.06 10.43 19.19
C PHE A 203 -36.38 9.79 18.76
N TYR A 204 -36.45 9.36 17.51
CA TYR A 204 -37.68 8.87 16.92
C TYR A 204 -38.16 7.56 17.55
N LEU A 205 -37.25 6.63 17.86
CA LEU A 205 -37.61 5.31 18.38
C LEU A 205 -38.38 5.34 19.71
N PRO A 206 -37.89 6.01 20.78
CA PRO A 206 -38.64 6.11 22.03
C PRO A 206 -39.95 6.90 21.88
N LEU A 207 -39.94 7.99 21.11
CA LEU A 207 -41.13 8.82 20.88
C LEU A 207 -42.22 8.05 20.12
N SER A 208 -41.83 7.30 19.09
CA SER A 208 -42.73 6.43 18.33
C SER A 208 -43.31 5.33 19.22
N PHE A 209 -42.48 4.73 20.09
CA PHE A 209 -42.94 3.73 21.05
C PHE A 209 -43.97 4.30 22.03
N CYS A 210 -43.69 5.46 22.64
CA CYS A 210 -44.65 6.14 23.52
C CYS A 210 -45.96 6.46 22.81
N THR A 211 -45.91 6.90 21.55
CA THR A 211 -47.10 7.17 20.74
C THR A 211 -47.91 5.89 20.47
N SER A 212 -47.23 4.79 20.13
CA SER A 212 -47.89 3.49 19.87
C SER A 212 -48.56 2.89 21.12
N LEU A 213 -47.90 2.98 22.28
CA LEU A 213 -48.45 2.52 23.55
C LEU A 213 -49.73 3.26 23.91
N TRP A 214 -49.75 4.58 23.70
CA TRP A 214 -50.94 5.38 23.93
C TRP A 214 -52.07 5.03 22.98
N SER A 215 -51.78 4.86 21.69
CA SER A 215 -52.80 4.47 20.71
C SER A 215 -53.51 3.16 21.04
N THR A 216 -52.91 2.31 21.89
CA THR A 216 -53.45 1.01 22.29
C THR A 216 -54.21 1.07 23.62
N THR A 217 -53.99 2.10 24.44
CA THR A 217 -54.48 2.16 25.82
C THR A 217 -55.36 3.39 26.06
N ASN A 218 -56.67 3.18 26.27
CA ASN A 218 -57.66 4.25 26.46
C ASN A 218 -57.71 4.82 27.91
N GLU A 219 -56.87 4.35 28.82
CA GLU A 219 -56.96 4.70 30.25
C GLU A 219 -56.09 5.90 30.67
N PHE A 220 -55.19 6.39 29.81
CA PHE A 220 -54.20 7.40 30.22
C PHE A 220 -54.59 8.83 29.80
N SER A 221 -54.53 9.74 30.79
CA SER A 221 -54.71 11.20 30.58
C SER A 221 -53.61 11.78 29.68
N TYR A 222 -53.99 12.67 28.75
CA TYR A 222 -53.08 13.37 27.84
C TYR A 222 -51.91 14.07 28.55
N LYS A 223 -52.15 14.62 29.75
CA LYS A 223 -51.10 15.28 30.56
C LYS A 223 -50.04 14.30 31.06
N ALA A 224 -50.44 13.09 31.45
CA ALA A 224 -49.52 12.06 31.89
C ALA A 224 -48.64 11.58 30.74
N LEU A 225 -49.21 11.45 29.54
CA LEU A 225 -48.48 11.10 28.32
C LEU A 225 -47.44 12.14 27.93
N ALA A 226 -47.80 13.43 27.94
CA ALA A 226 -46.86 14.48 27.60
C ALA A 226 -45.65 14.46 28.57
N CYS A 227 -45.91 14.25 29.86
CA CYS A 227 -44.88 14.16 30.88
C CYS A 227 -43.97 12.92 30.70
N THR A 228 -44.53 11.75 30.37
CA THR A 228 -43.75 10.53 30.13
C THR A 228 -42.93 10.62 28.85
N MET A 229 -43.47 11.16 27.75
CA MET A 229 -42.72 11.38 26.51
C MET A 229 -41.51 12.28 26.71
N VAL A 230 -41.68 13.41 27.40
CA VAL A 230 -40.59 14.34 27.70
C VAL A 230 -39.56 13.68 28.62
N SER A 231 -40.01 12.98 29.67
CA SER A 231 -39.13 12.31 30.62
C SER A 231 -38.30 11.20 29.97
N VAL A 232 -38.94 10.35 29.14
CA VAL A 232 -38.25 9.27 28.43
C VAL A 232 -37.26 9.84 27.43
N SER A 233 -37.65 10.85 26.65
CA SER A 233 -36.76 11.49 25.66
C SER A 233 -35.55 12.16 26.33
N ALA A 234 -35.76 12.87 27.44
CA ALA A 234 -34.69 13.49 28.21
C ALA A 234 -33.74 12.45 28.82
N ALA A 235 -34.28 11.34 29.35
CA ALA A 235 -33.49 10.24 29.87
C ALA A 235 -32.65 9.57 28.76
N THR A 236 -33.24 9.31 27.58
CA THR A 236 -32.50 8.77 26.44
C THR A 236 -31.38 9.71 26.01
N TYR A 237 -31.62 11.03 25.96
CA TYR A 237 -30.60 12.01 25.61
C TYR A 237 -29.43 12.02 26.61
N LEU A 238 -29.74 12.02 27.91
CA LEU A 238 -28.73 11.97 28.96
C LEU A 238 -27.87 10.70 28.84
N VAL A 239 -28.47 9.54 28.58
CA VAL A 239 -27.75 8.28 28.41
C VAL A 239 -26.85 8.32 27.18
N VAL A 240 -27.34 8.79 26.03
CA VAL A 240 -26.57 8.82 24.78
C VAL A 240 -25.42 9.83 24.85
N PHE A 241 -25.67 11.03 25.39
CA PHE A 241 -24.62 12.04 25.55
C PHE A 241 -23.53 11.60 26.52
N ASN A 242 -23.93 10.93 27.61
CA ASN A 242 -22.99 10.41 28.60
C ASN A 242 -22.49 9.01 28.26
N LEU A 243 -22.81 8.44 27.09
CA LEU A 243 -22.48 7.05 26.76
C LEU A 243 -20.98 6.79 26.86
N ARG A 244 -20.15 7.73 26.38
CA ARG A 244 -18.69 7.63 26.48
C ARG A 244 -18.21 7.58 27.93
N TYR A 245 -18.82 8.37 28.82
CA TYR A 245 -18.50 8.37 30.25
C TYR A 245 -19.00 7.10 30.94
N ILE A 246 -20.22 6.66 30.61
CA ILE A 246 -20.84 5.44 31.13
C ILE A 246 -20.00 4.22 30.73
N VAL A 247 -19.61 4.10 29.46
CA VAL A 247 -18.74 3.02 28.98
C VAL A 247 -17.39 3.04 29.69
N GLY A 248 -16.79 4.22 29.91
CA GLY A 248 -15.56 4.35 30.68
C GLY A 248 -15.71 3.85 32.12
N ILE A 249 -16.80 4.21 32.80
CA ILE A 249 -17.09 3.73 34.16
C ILE A 249 -17.33 2.22 34.18
N ILE A 250 -18.14 1.70 33.25
CA ILE A 250 -18.45 0.27 33.14
C ILE A 250 -17.17 -0.51 32.88
N HIS A 251 -16.32 -0.05 31.97
CA HIS A 251 -15.04 -0.68 31.67
C HIS A 251 -14.12 -0.66 32.90
N GLY A 252 -14.03 0.45 33.63
CA GLY A 252 -13.25 0.52 34.87
C GLY A 252 -13.80 -0.36 36.00
N LYS A 253 -15.13 -0.55 36.10
CA LYS A 253 -15.74 -1.51 37.03
C LYS A 253 -15.51 -2.95 36.58
N TYR A 254 -15.62 -3.22 35.28
CA TYR A 254 -15.37 -4.52 34.68
C TYR A 254 -13.93 -4.97 34.93
N LEU A 255 -12.94 -4.11 34.66
CA LEU A 255 -11.53 -4.42 34.92
C LEU A 255 -11.25 -4.69 36.39
N ARG A 256 -11.87 -3.92 37.30
CA ARG A 256 -11.75 -4.18 38.75
C ARG A 256 -12.36 -5.51 39.14
N TRP A 257 -13.56 -5.80 38.65
CA TRP A 257 -14.22 -7.08 38.89
C TRP A 257 -13.41 -8.26 38.34
N LYS A 258 -12.93 -8.15 37.09
CA LYS A 258 -12.07 -9.13 36.43
C LYS A 258 -10.80 -9.40 37.23
N ARG A 259 -10.12 -8.35 37.72
CA ARG A 259 -8.92 -8.48 38.56
C ARG A 259 -9.22 -9.19 39.89
N THR A 260 -10.34 -8.85 40.52
CA THR A 260 -10.79 -9.53 41.75
C THR A 260 -11.10 -11.01 41.49
N ALA A 261 -11.75 -11.33 40.37
CA ALA A 261 -12.07 -12.70 40.00
C ALA A 261 -10.80 -13.54 39.75
N ILE A 262 -9.83 -13.00 39.00
CA ILE A 262 -8.53 -13.65 38.75
C ILE A 262 -7.79 -13.89 40.07
N ASN A 263 -7.79 -12.91 40.99
CA ASN A 263 -7.16 -13.07 42.29
C ASN A 263 -7.81 -14.18 43.14
N GLN A 264 -9.14 -14.31 43.09
CA GLN A 264 -9.85 -15.40 43.78
C GLN A 264 -9.53 -16.77 43.16
N MET A 265 -9.45 -16.86 41.83
CA MET A 265 -9.06 -18.09 41.13
C MET A 265 -7.62 -18.53 41.45
N LYS A 266 -6.70 -17.57 41.65
CA LYS A 266 -5.30 -17.86 42.05
C LYS A 266 -5.19 -18.41 43.48
N GLN A 267 -6.07 -17.97 44.37
CA GLN A 267 -6.08 -18.37 45.77
C GLN A 267 -6.70 -19.76 45.99
N GLU A 268 -7.44 -20.30 45.02
CA GLU A 268 -7.99 -21.65 45.12
C GLU A 268 -6.93 -22.75 44.99
N TYR A 269 -7.10 -23.80 45.80
CA TYR A 269 -6.23 -24.98 45.82
C TYR A 269 -6.30 -25.81 44.53
N ARG A 270 -7.39 -25.70 43.75
CA ARG A 270 -7.59 -26.48 42.52
C ARG A 270 -6.69 -25.96 41.38
N GLN A 271 -5.73 -26.80 40.97
CA GLN A 271 -4.79 -26.63 39.86
C GLN A 271 -5.39 -26.05 38.53
N PRO A 272 -6.57 -26.48 38.03
CA PRO A 272 -7.09 -25.97 36.75
C PRO A 272 -7.46 -24.48 36.80
N TRP A 273 -8.00 -23.97 37.91
CA TRP A 273 -8.38 -22.56 38.03
C TRP A 273 -7.18 -21.62 38.11
N ARG A 274 -6.08 -22.06 38.72
CA ARG A 274 -4.80 -21.33 38.70
C ARG A 274 -4.25 -21.16 37.29
N ARG A 275 -4.22 -22.23 36.49
CA ARG A 275 -3.75 -22.16 35.09
C ARG A 275 -4.59 -21.20 34.25
N ILE A 276 -5.91 -21.21 34.44
CA ILE A 276 -6.83 -20.31 33.75
C ILE A 276 -6.61 -18.85 34.21
N ALA A 277 -6.43 -18.62 35.51
CA ALA A 277 -6.14 -17.30 36.07
C ALA A 277 -4.82 -16.71 35.52
N ASP A 278 -3.77 -17.52 35.43
CA ASP A 278 -2.48 -17.11 34.87
C ASP A 278 -2.54 -16.84 33.36
N SER A 279 -3.44 -17.51 32.64
CA SER A 279 -3.73 -17.22 31.23
C SER A 279 -4.46 -15.89 31.06
N LEU A 280 -5.47 -15.63 31.91
CA LEU A 280 -6.26 -14.40 31.91
C LEU A 280 -5.49 -13.17 32.40
N GLU A 281 -4.51 -13.33 33.29
CA GLU A 281 -3.65 -12.23 33.73
C GLU A 281 -2.65 -11.83 32.64
N ARG A 282 -2.12 -12.81 31.90
CA ARG A 282 -1.22 -12.56 30.76
C ARG A 282 -1.91 -11.78 29.64
N SER A 283 -3.20 -12.04 29.38
CA SER A 283 -3.97 -11.24 28.41
C SER A 283 -4.26 -9.83 28.92
N LEU A 284 -4.59 -9.67 30.22
CA LEU A 284 -4.86 -8.37 30.83
C LEU A 284 -3.63 -7.44 30.83
N SER A 285 -2.43 -8.01 30.90
CA SER A 285 -1.15 -7.29 30.87
C SER A 285 -0.68 -6.93 29.44
N ARG A 286 -1.24 -7.59 28.42
CA ARG A 286 -0.92 -7.37 27.00
C ARG A 286 -2.04 -6.70 26.21
N ALA A 287 -3.12 -6.26 26.88
CA ALA A 287 -4.27 -5.61 26.27
C ALA A 287 -3.80 -4.43 25.40
N GLY A 288 -3.84 -4.62 24.08
CA GLY A 288 -3.31 -3.69 23.08
C GLY A 288 -2.48 -4.31 21.95
N ARG A 289 -2.05 -5.58 22.06
CA ARG A 289 -1.18 -6.23 21.04
C ARG A 289 -1.85 -7.20 20.05
N GLY A 290 -3.17 -7.31 20.03
CA GLY A 290 -3.90 -8.02 18.96
C GLY A 290 -3.69 -9.54 18.87
N GLU A 291 -3.11 -10.19 19.89
CA GLU A 291 -3.04 -11.66 19.96
C GLU A 291 -4.31 -12.24 20.60
N SER A 292 -4.71 -13.43 20.15
CA SER A 292 -5.94 -14.16 20.51
C SER A 292 -6.19 -14.18 22.02
N GLU A 293 -7.18 -13.40 22.46
CA GLU A 293 -7.60 -13.36 23.86
C GLU A 293 -8.27 -14.70 24.25
N PRO A 294 -7.89 -15.33 25.37
CA PRO A 294 -8.61 -16.49 25.88
C PRO A 294 -10.05 -16.11 26.25
N SER A 295 -10.99 -17.05 26.09
CA SER A 295 -12.41 -16.78 26.30
C SER A 295 -12.72 -16.30 27.73
N GLU A 296 -13.28 -15.09 27.85
CA GLU A 296 -13.62 -14.48 29.14
C GLU A 296 -14.77 -15.20 29.87
N TRP A 297 -15.47 -16.10 29.16
CA TRP A 297 -16.54 -16.96 29.68
C TRP A 297 -16.11 -17.86 30.84
N TRP A 298 -14.83 -18.20 30.97
CA TRP A 298 -14.32 -18.99 32.10
C TRP A 298 -14.52 -18.30 33.46
N ILE A 299 -14.56 -16.97 33.50
CA ILE A 299 -14.84 -16.19 34.71
C ILE A 299 -16.29 -16.39 35.16
N VAL A 300 -17.22 -16.42 34.20
CA VAL A 300 -18.64 -16.65 34.47
C VAL A 300 -18.86 -18.08 34.97
N VAL A 301 -18.26 -19.07 34.27
CA VAL A 301 -18.36 -20.48 34.66
C VAL A 301 -17.82 -20.72 36.07
N TYR A 302 -16.71 -20.08 36.43
CA TYR A 302 -16.15 -20.15 37.79
C TYR A 302 -17.13 -19.67 38.87
N TYR A 303 -17.78 -18.52 38.67
CA TYR A 303 -18.75 -18.01 39.63
C TYR A 303 -20.00 -18.89 39.74
N VAL A 304 -20.48 -19.45 38.62
CA VAL A 304 -21.61 -20.38 38.62
C VAL A 304 -21.28 -21.65 39.39
N LEU A 305 -20.09 -22.24 39.16
CA LEU A 305 -19.66 -23.45 39.87
C LEU A 305 -19.47 -23.20 41.38
N LYS A 306 -18.90 -22.05 41.75
CA LYS A 306 -18.74 -21.65 43.16
C LYS A 306 -20.08 -21.44 43.87
N LEU A 307 -21.09 -20.93 43.15
CA LEU A 307 -22.45 -20.79 43.67
C LEU A 307 -23.13 -22.16 43.83
N LEU A 308 -22.93 -23.07 42.87
CA LEU A 308 -23.46 -24.44 42.94
C LEU A 308 -22.83 -25.25 44.09
N GLU A 309 -21.53 -25.13 44.32
CA GLU A 309 -20.85 -25.80 45.46
C GLU A 309 -21.36 -25.27 46.80
N LYS A 310 -21.57 -23.96 46.94
CA LYS A 310 -22.18 -23.37 48.13
C LYS A 310 -23.64 -23.79 48.32
N GLY A 311 -24.39 -23.93 47.24
CA GLY A 311 -25.78 -24.44 47.27
C GLY A 311 -25.85 -25.91 47.67
N GLY A 312 -24.93 -26.75 47.17
CA GLY A 312 -24.83 -28.17 47.50
C GLY A 312 -24.46 -28.42 48.96
N LEU A 313 -23.48 -27.70 49.51
CA LEU A 313 -23.10 -27.79 50.93
C LEU A 313 -24.24 -27.37 51.87
N ARG A 314 -25.04 -26.37 51.46
CA ARG A 314 -26.19 -25.90 52.24
C ARG A 314 -27.35 -26.90 52.26
N ASN A 315 -27.52 -27.70 51.20
CA ASN A 315 -28.50 -28.80 51.18
C ASN A 315 -28.01 -30.04 51.93
N ALA A 316 -26.71 -30.34 51.91
CA ALA A 316 -26.13 -31.45 52.68
C ALA A 316 -26.27 -31.24 54.20
N GLY A 317 -26.00 -30.01 54.69
CA GLY A 317 -26.20 -29.66 56.10
C GLY A 317 -27.68 -29.70 56.55
N ARG A 318 -28.61 -29.48 55.62
CA ARG A 318 -30.06 -29.57 55.90
C ARG A 318 -30.53 -31.03 56.02
N HIS A 319 -29.95 -31.94 55.25
CA HIS A 319 -30.23 -33.37 55.35
C HIS A 319 -29.68 -34.00 56.63
N GLN A 320 -28.50 -33.57 57.10
CA GLN A 320 -27.93 -34.02 58.38
C GLN A 320 -28.77 -33.56 59.58
N ALA A 321 -29.24 -32.31 59.59
CA ALA A 321 -30.09 -31.78 60.65
C ALA A 321 -31.48 -32.46 60.73
N THR A 322 -32.02 -32.95 59.61
CA THR A 322 -33.28 -33.72 59.62
C THR A 322 -33.13 -35.19 60.06
N VAL A 323 -31.90 -35.73 60.06
CA VAL A 323 -31.63 -37.11 60.51
C VAL A 323 -31.37 -37.13 62.03
N GLU A 324 -30.70 -36.12 62.58
CA GLU A 324 -30.51 -35.97 64.04
C GLU A 324 -31.78 -35.63 64.82
N SER A 325 -32.81 -35.07 64.19
CA SER A 325 -34.09 -34.79 64.87
C SER A 325 -35.06 -35.98 64.91
N ARG A 326 -34.66 -37.17 64.40
CA ARG A 326 -35.49 -38.39 64.33
C ARG A 326 -34.87 -39.61 65.03
N SER A 327 -33.69 -39.47 65.63
CA SER A 327 -33.11 -40.40 66.62
C SER A 327 -33.34 -39.86 68.02
#